data_AF-A0A364P3R0-F1
#
_entry.id   AF-A0A364P3R0-F1
#
_cell.length_a   1.000
_cell.length_b   1.000
_cell.length_c   1.000
_cell.angle_alpha   90.00
_cell.angle_beta   90.00
_cell.angle_gamma   90.00
#
_symmetry.space_group_name_H-M   'P 1'
#
loop_
_entity.id
_entity.type
_entity.pdbx_description
1 polymer ?
#
loop_
_entity_poly.entity_id
_entity_poly.type
_entity_poly.pdbx_seq_one_letter_code
_entity_poly.pdbx_strand_id
1 'polypeptide(L)'
;MSNSRTAPTSGNHLIDGQHGHLTELINHAAAALRDGRGDFNAAILAFHRALEHHFAVEGVIFRGAGFGASQEHDDAHAVILDRIRTIADSLADLGGASDRHGVIDEMERILFDHELLEDSGYWESVRDDASRLTATWDSSLETGIDWIDDQHRHLMVLINQMVALGPSGDKAAVTEAMDHFRRHVSQHFAAEERYLQTQGLGVSTHRSDHIRLMEELEDLTTGINSATLAVNYLRFWILDHIRTTDLPDFGKR
;
A
#
# COMPACT_ATOMS: atom_id res chain seq x y z
N MET A 1 -4.55 -23.18 -24.44
CA MET A 1 -3.35 -23.36 -23.59
C MET A 1 -2.92 -21.96 -23.19
N SER A 2 -3.41 -21.46 -22.05
CA SER A 2 -3.01 -20.14 -21.56
C SER A 2 -1.62 -20.28 -20.95
N ASN A 3 -0.63 -19.66 -21.59
CA ASN A 3 0.69 -19.49 -21.02
C ASN A 3 0.52 -18.42 -19.93
N SER A 4 0.40 -18.84 -18.67
CA SER A 4 0.53 -17.93 -17.54
C SER A 4 1.93 -17.32 -17.64
N ARG A 5 2.00 -16.08 -18.15
CA ARG A 5 3.22 -15.28 -18.10
C ARG A 5 3.40 -14.92 -16.64
N THR A 6 4.34 -15.58 -15.98
CA THR A 6 4.73 -15.19 -14.63
C THR A 6 5.36 -13.81 -14.69
N ALA A 7 4.77 -12.87 -13.96
CA ALA A 7 5.30 -11.55 -13.73
C ALA A 7 6.78 -11.62 -13.31
N PRO A 8 7.66 -10.76 -13.86
CA PRO A 8 9.01 -10.61 -13.34
C PRO A 8 8.99 -10.08 -11.90
N THR A 9 9.91 -10.54 -11.05
CA THR A 9 9.95 -10.14 -9.63
C THR A 9 10.62 -8.78 -9.46
N SER A 10 9.95 -7.87 -8.76
CA SER A 10 10.51 -6.59 -8.34
C SER A 10 11.70 -6.75 -7.39
N GLY A 11 11.74 -7.86 -6.65
CA GLY A 11 12.69 -8.07 -5.56
C GLY A 11 12.23 -7.43 -4.25
N ASN A 12 11.03 -6.85 -4.23
CA ASN A 12 10.28 -6.51 -3.04
C ASN A 12 9.11 -7.51 -2.90
N HIS A 13 9.20 -8.42 -1.93
CA HIS A 13 8.19 -9.47 -1.75
C HIS A 13 6.78 -8.96 -1.41
N LEU A 14 6.60 -7.69 -1.00
CA LEU A 14 5.29 -7.10 -0.72
C LEU A 14 4.62 -6.74 -2.04
N ILE A 15 5.35 -6.05 -2.91
CA ILE A 15 4.95 -5.72 -4.28
C ILE A 15 4.70 -7.03 -5.05
N ASP A 16 5.65 -7.97 -5.01
CA ASP A 16 5.50 -9.27 -5.68
C ASP A 16 4.30 -10.07 -5.13
N GLY A 17 4.01 -9.96 -3.83
CA GLY A 17 2.85 -10.57 -3.20
C GLY A 17 1.53 -9.95 -3.66
N GLN A 18 1.48 -8.62 -3.78
CA GLN A 18 0.33 -7.89 -4.30
C GLN A 18 0.08 -8.19 -5.80
N HIS A 19 1.13 -8.25 -6.62
CA HIS A 19 1.06 -8.73 -8.02
C HIS A 19 0.47 -10.14 -8.12
N GLY A 20 0.93 -11.04 -7.24
CA GLY A 20 0.39 -12.39 -7.11
C GLY A 20 -1.11 -12.38 -6.80
N HIS A 21 -1.53 -11.57 -5.82
CA HIS A 21 -2.93 -11.45 -5.45
C HIS A 21 -3.81 -10.88 -6.58
N LEU A 22 -3.33 -9.85 -7.29
CA LEU A 22 -4.00 -9.30 -8.47
C LEU A 22 -4.19 -10.37 -9.56
N THR A 23 -3.16 -11.17 -9.81
CA THR A 23 -3.21 -12.31 -10.74
C THR A 23 -4.22 -13.37 -10.29
N GLU A 24 -4.31 -13.68 -9.00
CA GLU A 24 -5.29 -14.62 -8.45
C GLU A 24 -6.74 -14.13 -8.67
N LEU A 25 -7.00 -12.84 -8.50
CA LEU A 25 -8.32 -12.25 -8.72
C LEU A 25 -8.74 -12.29 -10.19
N ILE A 26 -7.81 -12.03 -11.11
CA ILE A 26 -8.03 -12.22 -12.57
C ILE A 26 -8.38 -13.69 -12.85
N ASN A 27 -7.63 -14.63 -12.27
CA ASN A 27 -7.88 -16.06 -12.45
C ASN A 27 -9.25 -16.49 -11.89
N HIS A 28 -9.70 -15.92 -10.78
CA HIS A 28 -11.03 -16.14 -10.23
C HIS A 28 -12.14 -15.63 -11.17
N ALA A 29 -11.98 -14.42 -11.73
CA ALA A 29 -12.91 -13.90 -12.73
C ALA A 29 -12.98 -14.83 -13.96
N ALA A 30 -11.82 -15.29 -14.45
CA ALA A 30 -11.76 -16.22 -15.57
C ALA A 30 -12.40 -17.59 -15.25
N ALA A 31 -12.22 -18.11 -14.04
CA ALA A 31 -12.85 -19.36 -13.61
C ALA A 31 -14.38 -19.24 -13.52
N ALA A 32 -14.88 -18.09 -13.05
CA ALA A 32 -16.31 -17.81 -13.00
C ALA A 32 -16.96 -17.84 -14.40
N LEU A 33 -16.26 -17.36 -15.44
CA LEU A 33 -16.75 -17.42 -16.82
C LEU A 33 -16.69 -18.82 -17.44
N ARG A 34 -15.61 -19.57 -17.20
CA ARG A 34 -15.42 -20.88 -17.82
C ARG A 34 -16.35 -21.95 -17.25
N ASP A 35 -16.45 -22.01 -15.93
CA ASP A 35 -17.00 -23.17 -15.24
C ASP A 35 -18.24 -22.81 -14.39
N GLY A 36 -18.65 -21.53 -14.38
CA GLY A 36 -19.75 -21.02 -13.56
C GLY A 36 -19.47 -21.05 -12.05
N ARG A 37 -18.21 -21.25 -11.65
CA ARG A 37 -17.79 -21.31 -10.24
C ARG A 37 -17.35 -19.93 -9.77
N GLY A 38 -18.09 -19.37 -8.83
CA GLY A 38 -17.80 -18.05 -8.26
C GLY A 38 -18.60 -16.93 -8.90
N ASP A 39 -18.27 -15.70 -8.53
CA ASP A 39 -18.97 -14.49 -8.96
C ASP A 39 -17.98 -13.60 -9.72
N PHE A 40 -18.19 -13.50 -11.03
CA PHE A 40 -17.37 -12.66 -11.91
C PHE A 40 -17.38 -11.20 -11.44
N ASN A 41 -18.56 -10.63 -11.17
CA ASN A 41 -18.69 -9.23 -10.81
C ASN A 41 -17.99 -8.96 -9.46
N ALA A 42 -18.14 -9.87 -8.50
CA ALA A 42 -17.44 -9.77 -7.22
C ALA A 42 -15.91 -9.83 -7.39
N ALA A 43 -15.40 -10.66 -8.30
CA ALA A 43 -13.98 -10.75 -8.60
C ALA A 43 -13.42 -9.46 -9.23
N ILE A 44 -14.16 -8.83 -10.16
CA ILE A 44 -13.75 -7.54 -10.75
C ILE A 44 -13.72 -6.44 -9.68
N LEU A 45 -14.74 -6.37 -8.82
CA LEU A 45 -14.78 -5.38 -7.74
C LEU A 45 -13.66 -5.61 -6.70
N ALA A 46 -13.32 -6.87 -6.43
CA ALA A 46 -12.20 -7.21 -5.57
C ALA A 46 -10.86 -6.82 -6.21
N PHE A 47 -10.68 -7.06 -7.51
CA PHE A 47 -9.49 -6.64 -8.26
C PHE A 47 -9.32 -5.12 -8.23
N HIS A 48 -10.38 -4.35 -8.45
CA HIS A 48 -10.33 -2.90 -8.39
C HIS A 48 -9.80 -2.41 -7.03
N ARG A 49 -10.38 -2.90 -5.92
CA ARG A 49 -9.92 -2.53 -4.57
C ARG A 49 -8.47 -2.96 -4.30
N ALA A 50 -8.10 -4.17 -4.75
CA ALA A 50 -6.74 -4.68 -4.60
C ALA A 50 -5.73 -3.83 -5.39
N LEU A 51 -6.11 -3.35 -6.58
CA LEU A 51 -5.27 -2.52 -7.43
C LEU A 51 -5.09 -1.12 -6.83
N GLU A 52 -6.17 -0.51 -6.33
CA GLU A 52 -6.11 0.76 -5.59
C GLU A 52 -5.15 0.67 -4.39
N HIS A 53 -5.24 -0.42 -3.62
CA HIS A 53 -4.34 -0.65 -2.48
C HIS A 53 -2.89 -0.90 -2.93
N HIS A 54 -2.67 -1.67 -3.98
CA HIS A 54 -1.34 -1.93 -4.51
C HIS A 54 -0.61 -0.64 -4.93
N PHE A 55 -1.27 0.20 -5.73
CA PHE A 55 -0.72 1.49 -6.16
C PHE A 55 -0.44 2.44 -5.00
N ALA A 56 -1.32 2.46 -4.00
CA ALA A 56 -1.10 3.22 -2.77
C ALA A 56 0.18 2.80 -2.03
N VAL A 57 0.42 1.49 -1.92
CA VAL A 57 1.62 0.92 -1.27
C VAL A 57 2.88 1.26 -2.07
N GLU A 58 2.83 1.11 -3.40
CA GLU A 58 3.95 1.44 -4.27
C GLU A 58 4.33 2.92 -4.21
N GLY A 59 3.37 3.83 -4.31
CA GLY A 59 3.63 5.27 -4.25
C GLY A 59 4.36 5.67 -2.96
N VAL A 60 3.99 5.08 -1.82
CA VAL A 60 4.68 5.28 -0.53
C VAL A 60 6.11 4.76 -0.59
N ILE A 61 6.33 3.55 -1.12
CA ILE A 61 7.66 2.94 -1.23
C ILE A 61 8.54 3.79 -2.18
N PHE A 62 7.98 4.30 -3.28
CA PHE A 62 8.76 4.98 -4.32
C PHE A 62 9.19 6.36 -3.89
N ARG A 63 8.28 7.13 -3.26
CA ARG A 63 8.63 8.40 -2.61
C ARG A 63 9.67 8.17 -1.51
N GLY A 64 9.49 7.13 -0.70
CA GLY A 64 10.41 6.74 0.35
C GLY A 64 11.82 6.38 -0.15
N ALA A 65 11.92 5.68 -1.28
CA ALA A 65 13.19 5.33 -1.93
C ALA A 65 13.85 6.49 -2.69
N GLY A 66 13.21 7.67 -2.75
CA GLY A 66 13.74 8.85 -3.42
C GLY A 66 13.68 8.76 -4.95
N PHE A 67 12.70 8.03 -5.50
CA PHE A 67 12.53 7.92 -6.95
C PHE A 67 12.06 9.25 -7.56
N GLY A 68 12.92 9.87 -8.38
CA GLY A 68 12.70 11.23 -8.90
C GLY A 68 11.52 11.39 -9.87
N ALA A 69 10.94 10.30 -10.38
CA ALA A 69 9.78 10.30 -11.26
C ALA A 69 8.51 9.74 -10.58
N SER A 70 8.43 9.77 -9.24
CA SER A 70 7.27 9.25 -8.50
C SER A 70 5.95 9.90 -8.92
N GLN A 71 5.96 11.19 -9.29
CA GLN A 71 4.75 11.87 -9.76
C GLN A 71 4.23 11.34 -11.11
N GLU A 72 5.12 11.07 -12.06
CA GLU A 72 4.72 10.52 -13.36
C GLU A 72 4.15 9.10 -13.22
N HIS A 73 4.66 8.34 -12.25
CA HIS A 73 4.15 7.02 -11.88
C HIS A 73 2.79 7.11 -11.18
N ASP A 74 2.63 8.01 -10.19
CA ASP A 74 1.34 8.27 -9.53
C ASP A 74 0.26 8.72 -10.55
N ASP A 75 0.64 9.52 -11.57
CA ASP A 75 -0.25 9.94 -12.66
C ASP A 75 -0.66 8.75 -13.55
N ALA A 76 0.26 7.83 -13.84
CA ALA A 76 -0.03 6.61 -14.61
C ALA A 76 -0.99 5.69 -13.85
N HIS A 77 -0.79 5.52 -12.54
CA HIS A 77 -1.72 4.81 -11.65
C HIS A 77 -3.13 5.41 -11.70
N ALA A 78 -3.25 6.74 -11.62
CA ALA A 78 -4.55 7.40 -11.66
C ALA A 78 -5.32 7.12 -12.97
N VAL A 79 -4.63 7.10 -14.11
CA VAL A 79 -5.22 6.76 -15.41
C VAL A 79 -5.69 5.30 -15.43
N ILE A 80 -4.92 4.37 -14.87
CA ILE A 80 -5.29 2.95 -14.79
C ILE A 80 -6.52 2.76 -13.90
N LEU A 81 -6.54 3.40 -12.72
CA LEU A 81 -7.66 3.31 -11.78
C LEU A 81 -8.96 3.83 -12.37
N ASP A 82 -8.94 4.97 -13.07
CA ASP A 82 -10.13 5.50 -13.75
C ASP A 82 -10.70 4.52 -14.80
N ARG A 83 -9.80 3.85 -15.54
CA ARG A 83 -10.18 2.83 -16.54
C ARG A 83 -10.84 1.62 -15.88
N ILE A 84 -10.26 1.07 -14.80
CA ILE A 84 -10.85 -0.07 -14.08
C ILE A 84 -12.16 0.33 -13.38
N ARG A 85 -12.23 1.53 -12.82
CA ARG A 85 -13.46 2.06 -12.22
C ARG A 85 -14.59 2.15 -13.24
N THR A 86 -14.31 2.63 -14.45
CA THR A 86 -15.29 2.67 -15.55
C THR A 86 -15.80 1.26 -15.91
N ILE A 87 -14.93 0.25 -15.87
CA ILE A 87 -15.33 -1.15 -16.05
C ILE A 87 -16.22 -1.61 -14.87
N ALA A 88 -15.80 -1.33 -13.64
CA ALA A 88 -16.54 -1.69 -12.43
C ALA A 88 -17.97 -1.11 -12.41
N ASP A 89 -18.11 0.15 -12.79
CA ASP A 89 -19.40 0.86 -12.83
C ASP A 89 -20.34 0.33 -13.94
N SER A 90 -19.78 -0.26 -15.00
CA SER A 90 -20.56 -0.82 -16.12
C SER A 90 -20.85 -2.32 -16.01
N LEU A 91 -20.44 -2.99 -14.92
CA LEU A 91 -20.58 -4.45 -14.75
C LEU A 91 -22.03 -4.95 -14.85
N ALA A 92 -23.01 -4.14 -14.48
CA ALA A 92 -24.43 -4.49 -14.55
C ALA A 92 -24.96 -4.52 -15.99
N ASP A 93 -24.35 -3.72 -16.87
CA ASP A 93 -24.75 -3.54 -18.27
C ASP A 93 -23.86 -4.34 -19.24
N LEU A 94 -22.82 -5.02 -18.73
CA LEU A 94 -21.98 -5.91 -19.53
C LEU A 94 -22.83 -6.97 -20.23
N GLY A 95 -22.59 -7.14 -21.54
CA GLY A 95 -23.29 -8.11 -22.35
C GLY A 95 -22.84 -9.55 -22.10
N GLY A 96 -22.77 -10.32 -23.18
CA GLY A 96 -22.54 -11.76 -23.12
C GLY A 96 -21.13 -12.15 -22.68
N ALA A 97 -20.82 -13.45 -22.72
CA ALA A 97 -19.52 -13.96 -22.34
C ALA A 97 -18.34 -13.27 -23.07
N SER A 98 -18.53 -12.84 -24.32
CA SER A 98 -17.49 -12.13 -25.08
C SER A 98 -17.03 -10.83 -24.42
N ASP A 99 -17.97 -10.01 -23.92
CA ASP A 99 -17.64 -8.73 -23.29
C ASP A 99 -16.90 -8.96 -21.97
N ARG A 100 -17.30 -9.99 -21.23
CA ARG A 100 -16.65 -10.39 -19.97
C ARG A 100 -15.23 -10.95 -20.18
N HIS A 101 -14.98 -11.65 -21.29
CA HIS A 101 -13.61 -12.04 -21.66
C HIS A 101 -12.76 -10.82 -22.01
N GLY A 102 -13.32 -9.83 -22.73
CA GLY A 102 -12.62 -8.59 -23.03
C GLY A 102 -12.19 -7.81 -21.78
N VAL A 103 -12.99 -7.85 -20.72
CA VAL A 103 -12.62 -7.27 -19.41
C VAL A 103 -11.40 -7.99 -18.79
N ILE A 104 -11.37 -9.32 -18.85
CA ILE A 104 -10.23 -10.10 -18.34
C ILE A 104 -8.96 -9.78 -19.13
N ASP A 105 -9.06 -9.78 -20.46
CA ASP A 105 -7.91 -9.48 -21.34
C ASP A 105 -7.36 -8.07 -21.03
N GLU A 106 -8.24 -7.10 -20.76
CA GLU A 106 -7.83 -5.75 -20.40
C GLU A 106 -7.16 -5.67 -19.02
N MET A 107 -7.64 -6.41 -18.02
CA MET A 107 -6.99 -6.49 -16.70
C MET A 107 -5.61 -7.14 -16.78
N GLU A 108 -5.49 -8.26 -17.52
CA GLU A 108 -4.21 -8.93 -17.76
C GLU A 108 -3.22 -7.99 -18.44
N ARG A 109 -3.69 -7.24 -19.44
CA ARG A 109 -2.86 -6.26 -20.16
C ARG A 109 -2.42 -5.11 -19.26
N ILE A 110 -3.33 -4.54 -18.48
CA ILE A 110 -3.01 -3.46 -17.53
C ILE A 110 -1.95 -3.92 -16.53
N LEU A 111 -2.15 -5.09 -15.90
CA LEU A 111 -1.21 -5.62 -14.92
C LEU A 111 0.16 -5.86 -15.56
N PHE A 112 0.19 -6.51 -16.73
CA PHE A 112 1.44 -6.80 -17.43
C PHE A 112 2.19 -5.55 -17.90
N ASP A 113 1.49 -4.59 -18.50
CA ASP A 113 2.12 -3.36 -18.99
C ASP A 113 2.67 -2.52 -17.83
N HIS A 114 1.93 -2.44 -16.71
CA HIS A 114 2.35 -1.77 -15.49
C HIS A 114 3.62 -2.42 -14.89
N GLU A 115 3.56 -3.72 -14.60
CA GLU A 115 4.67 -4.47 -14.00
C GLU A 115 5.94 -4.46 -14.87
N LEU A 116 5.78 -4.52 -16.20
CA LEU A 116 6.92 -4.66 -17.12
C LEU A 116 7.52 -3.32 -17.53
N LEU A 117 6.71 -2.32 -17.85
CA LEU A 117 7.18 -1.07 -18.45
C LEU A 117 7.42 0.01 -17.40
N GLU A 118 6.57 0.05 -16.39
CA GLU A 118 6.60 1.11 -15.37
C GLU A 118 7.45 0.63 -14.19
N ASP A 119 7.21 -0.61 -13.73
CA ASP A 119 7.83 -1.03 -12.48
C ASP A 119 9.27 -1.51 -12.60
N SER A 120 9.63 -2.09 -13.75
CA SER A 120 10.99 -2.60 -13.96
C SER A 120 12.08 -1.52 -13.90
N GLY A 121 11.72 -0.25 -14.10
CA GLY A 121 12.63 0.89 -14.05
C GLY A 121 13.14 1.23 -12.65
N TYR A 122 12.49 0.76 -11.58
CA TYR A 122 12.82 1.15 -10.20
C TYR A 122 13.38 0.02 -9.34
N TRP A 123 13.34 -1.24 -9.81
CA TRP A 123 13.70 -2.41 -9.00
C TRP A 123 15.11 -2.32 -8.39
N GLU A 124 16.03 -1.59 -9.00
CA GLU A 124 17.38 -1.33 -8.46
C GLU A 124 17.33 -0.41 -7.21
N SER A 125 16.57 0.68 -7.25
CA SER A 125 16.42 1.64 -6.14
C SER A 125 15.75 1.02 -4.92
N VAL A 126 14.74 0.17 -5.12
CA VAL A 126 14.03 -0.52 -4.02
C VAL A 126 14.90 -1.60 -3.38
N ARG A 127 15.74 -2.28 -4.17
CA ARG A 127 16.71 -3.28 -3.65
C ARG A 127 17.81 -2.63 -2.82
N ASP A 128 18.29 -1.46 -3.22
CA ASP A 128 19.32 -0.74 -2.49
C ASP A 128 18.79 -0.14 -1.16
N ASP A 129 17.58 0.43 -1.10
CA ASP A 129 17.04 0.98 0.16
C ASP A 129 16.59 -0.10 1.15
N ALA A 130 16.21 -1.29 0.68
CA ALA A 130 15.95 -2.44 1.55
C ALA A 130 17.16 -2.83 2.44
N SER A 131 18.37 -2.34 2.11
CA SER A 131 19.57 -2.50 2.94
C SER A 131 19.68 -1.50 4.12
N ARG A 132 18.85 -0.44 4.16
CA ARG A 132 18.83 0.61 5.21
C ARG A 132 17.49 0.62 5.97
N LEU A 133 17.26 -0.43 6.74
CA LEU A 133 15.98 -0.69 7.41
C LEU A 133 15.63 0.28 8.57
N THR A 134 16.58 1.07 9.08
CA THR A 134 16.38 1.91 10.27
C THR A 134 15.67 3.24 9.96
N ALA A 135 14.66 3.59 10.74
CA ALA A 135 14.05 4.91 10.77
C ALA A 135 14.88 5.85 11.68
N THR A 136 15.31 7.00 11.16
CA THR A 136 16.08 8.00 11.90
C THR A 136 15.32 9.30 12.02
N TRP A 137 15.25 9.86 13.23
CA TRP A 137 14.70 11.18 13.46
C TRP A 137 15.68 12.26 13.03
N ASP A 138 15.17 13.29 12.36
CA ASP A 138 15.89 14.53 12.10
C ASP A 138 14.94 15.74 12.15
N SER A 139 15.49 16.95 12.19
CA SER A 139 14.72 18.18 12.38
C SER A 139 13.76 18.51 11.23
N SER A 140 13.90 17.88 10.06
CA SER A 140 12.96 18.08 8.95
C SER A 140 11.60 17.44 9.19
N LEU A 141 11.45 16.66 10.27
CA LEU A 141 10.21 15.97 10.64
C LEU A 141 9.49 16.67 11.80
N GLU A 142 10.02 17.78 12.30
CA GLU A 142 9.43 18.53 13.41
C GLU A 142 8.22 19.34 12.95
N THR A 143 7.05 18.99 13.49
CA THR A 143 5.82 19.79 13.34
C THR A 143 5.91 21.08 14.15
N GLY A 144 6.75 21.10 15.19
CA GLY A 144 6.87 22.18 16.15
C GLY A 144 5.84 22.13 17.27
N ILE A 145 5.11 21.01 17.39
CA ILE A 145 4.22 20.68 18.50
C ILE A 145 4.85 19.53 19.29
N ASP A 146 5.39 19.83 20.48
CA ASP A 146 6.22 18.91 21.26
C ASP A 146 5.62 17.51 21.45
N TRP A 147 4.33 17.41 21.76
CA TRP A 147 3.69 16.12 22.02
C TRP A 147 3.48 15.29 20.75
N ILE A 148 3.32 15.92 19.58
CA ILE A 148 3.23 15.24 18.29
C ILE A 148 4.62 14.70 17.94
N ASP A 149 5.63 15.58 18.01
CA ASP A 149 7.01 15.22 17.69
C ASP A 149 7.53 14.09 18.63
N ASP A 150 7.12 14.08 19.90
CA ASP A 150 7.42 12.99 20.84
C ASP A 150 6.77 11.66 20.45
N GLN A 151 5.52 11.69 19.97
CA GLN A 151 4.82 10.50 19.51
C GLN A 151 5.40 9.97 18.19
N HIS A 152 5.73 10.84 17.23
CA HIS A 152 6.41 10.43 16.00
C HIS A 152 7.77 9.80 16.28
N ARG A 153 8.58 10.38 17.18
CA ARG A 153 9.84 9.77 17.64
C ARG A 153 9.61 8.38 18.24
N HIS A 154 8.57 8.20 19.03
CA HIS A 154 8.24 6.91 19.61
C HIS A 154 7.84 5.87 18.56
N LEU A 155 7.05 6.26 17.54
CA LEU A 155 6.70 5.39 16.43
C LEU A 155 7.96 4.88 15.69
N MET A 156 8.96 5.73 15.48
CA MET A 156 10.24 5.32 14.89
C MET A 156 11.00 4.32 15.77
N VAL A 157 10.97 4.49 17.10
CA VAL A 157 11.57 3.53 18.03
C VAL A 157 10.90 2.15 17.89
N LEU A 158 9.57 2.11 17.82
CA LEU A 158 8.81 0.87 17.63
C LEU A 158 9.13 0.21 16.28
N ILE A 159 9.22 0.98 15.21
CA ILE A 159 9.66 0.49 13.88
C ILE A 159 11.06 -0.13 13.99
N ASN A 160 12.02 0.57 14.58
CA ASN A 160 13.40 0.09 14.72
C ASN A 160 13.50 -1.18 15.58
N GLN A 161 12.65 -1.33 16.60
CA GLN A 161 12.55 -2.58 17.37
C GLN A 161 12.09 -3.73 16.48
N MET A 162 11.06 -3.53 15.66
CA MET A 162 10.60 -4.56 14.71
C MET A 162 11.66 -4.91 13.66
N VAL A 163 12.42 -3.92 13.16
CA VAL A 163 13.58 -4.14 12.26
C VAL A 163 14.59 -5.08 12.91
N ALA A 164 14.95 -4.82 14.17
CA ALA A 164 15.93 -5.61 14.91
C ALA A 164 15.47 -7.05 15.16
N LEU A 165 14.16 -7.29 15.22
CA LEU A 165 13.57 -8.63 15.36
C LEU A 165 13.56 -9.42 14.05
N GLY A 166 13.54 -8.75 12.89
CA GLY A 166 13.49 -9.39 11.57
C GLY A 166 14.51 -10.53 11.36
N PRO A 167 15.81 -10.33 11.63
CA PRO A 167 16.83 -11.36 11.46
C PRO A 167 16.67 -12.60 12.36
N SER A 168 15.95 -12.48 13.48
CA SER A 168 15.75 -13.60 14.41
C SER A 168 14.81 -14.68 13.86
N GLY A 169 13.94 -14.30 12.90
CA GLY A 169 12.88 -15.18 12.39
C GLY A 169 11.82 -15.54 13.45
N ASP A 170 11.85 -14.94 14.63
CA ASP A 170 10.88 -15.18 15.70
C ASP A 170 9.54 -14.51 15.37
N LYS A 171 8.66 -15.30 14.76
CA LYS A 171 7.32 -14.85 14.36
C LYS A 171 6.50 -14.34 15.54
N ALA A 172 6.61 -14.96 16.72
CA ALA A 172 5.81 -14.56 17.88
C ALA A 172 6.25 -13.17 18.39
N ALA A 173 7.56 -12.94 18.47
CA ALA A 173 8.11 -11.65 18.87
C ALA A 173 7.74 -10.54 17.88
N VAL A 174 7.78 -10.83 16.57
CA VAL A 174 7.34 -9.88 15.54
C VAL A 174 5.85 -9.57 15.68
N THR A 175 4.99 -10.59 15.83
CA THR A 175 3.55 -10.38 15.97
C THR A 175 3.24 -9.53 17.21
N GLU A 176 3.90 -9.80 18.34
CA GLU A 176 3.74 -8.99 19.56
C GLU A 176 4.19 -7.53 19.35
N ALA A 177 5.31 -7.32 18.65
CA ALA A 177 5.81 -5.99 18.33
C ALA A 177 4.88 -5.23 17.36
N MET A 178 4.29 -5.93 16.38
CA MET A 178 3.30 -5.37 15.46
C MET A 178 2.01 -4.98 16.19
N ASP A 179 1.52 -5.84 17.10
CA ASP A 179 0.36 -5.54 17.92
C ASP A 179 0.60 -4.33 18.84
N HIS A 180 1.83 -4.19 19.36
CA HIS A 180 2.23 -3.03 20.14
C HIS A 180 2.25 -1.76 19.29
N PHE A 181 2.86 -1.82 18.09
CA PHE A 181 2.86 -0.72 17.14
C PHE A 181 1.44 -0.28 16.78
N ARG A 182 0.55 -1.22 16.44
CA ARG A 182 -0.85 -0.95 16.08
C ARG A 182 -1.61 -0.22 17.19
N ARG A 183 -1.40 -0.61 18.45
CA ARG A 183 -2.01 0.10 19.60
C ARG A 183 -1.48 1.52 19.73
N HIS A 184 -0.18 1.72 19.55
CA HIS A 184 0.44 3.04 19.71
C HIS A 184 0.01 3.99 18.59
N VAL A 185 0.05 3.54 17.33
CA VAL A 185 -0.34 4.36 16.18
C VAL A 185 -1.83 4.73 16.23
N SER A 186 -2.70 3.82 16.66
CA SER A 186 -4.12 4.13 16.86
C SER A 186 -4.36 5.22 17.91
N GLN A 187 -3.60 5.21 19.01
CA GLN A 187 -3.70 6.24 20.04
C GLN A 187 -3.17 7.59 19.56
N HIS A 188 -2.07 7.58 18.80
CA HIS A 188 -1.48 8.75 18.17
C HIS A 188 -2.45 9.41 17.19
N PHE A 189 -2.98 8.66 16.23
CA PHE A 189 -3.97 9.13 15.26
C PHE A 189 -5.21 9.74 15.93
N ALA A 190 -5.72 9.10 16.98
CA ALA A 190 -6.86 9.63 17.72
C ALA A 190 -6.55 10.97 18.42
N ALA A 191 -5.30 11.17 18.86
CA ALA A 191 -4.87 12.42 19.48
C ALA A 191 -4.73 13.55 18.45
N GLU A 192 -4.13 13.27 17.30
CA GLU A 192 -3.99 14.20 16.17
C GLU A 192 -5.33 14.64 15.60
N GLU A 193 -6.21 13.70 15.30
CA GLU A 193 -7.55 14.00 14.79
C GLU A 193 -8.36 14.86 15.78
N ARG A 194 -8.25 14.55 17.07
CA ARG A 194 -8.89 15.36 18.12
C ARG A 194 -8.29 16.76 18.15
N TYR A 195 -6.98 16.88 18.03
CA TYR A 195 -6.30 18.17 18.00
C TYR A 195 -6.78 19.00 16.80
N LEU A 196 -6.74 18.46 15.59
CA LEU A 196 -7.22 19.13 14.37
C LEU A 196 -8.68 19.57 14.50
N GLN A 197 -9.56 18.71 15.04
CA GLN A 197 -10.96 19.06 15.31
C GLN A 197 -11.08 20.26 16.26
N THR A 198 -10.28 20.29 17.34
CA THR A 198 -10.31 21.41 18.29
C THR A 198 -9.78 22.71 17.72
N GLN A 199 -8.89 22.63 16.73
CA GLN A 199 -8.39 23.80 15.98
C GLN A 199 -9.34 24.25 14.86
N GLY A 200 -10.41 23.48 14.58
CA GLY A 200 -11.33 23.77 13.48
C GLY A 200 -10.72 23.52 12.10
N LEU A 201 -9.67 22.70 12.03
CA LEU A 201 -9.00 22.32 10.78
C LEU A 201 -9.72 21.13 10.13
N GLY A 202 -9.55 20.99 8.82
CA GLY A 202 -10.13 19.88 8.06
C GLY A 202 -9.48 18.55 8.45
N VAL A 203 -10.28 17.56 8.84
CA VAL A 203 -9.79 16.23 9.29
C VAL A 203 -10.06 15.13 8.27
N SER A 204 -10.89 15.37 7.25
CA SER A 204 -11.40 14.31 6.38
C SER A 204 -10.29 13.54 5.66
N THR A 205 -9.34 14.23 5.05
CA THR A 205 -8.25 13.59 4.29
C THR A 205 -7.28 12.89 5.23
N HIS A 206 -6.79 13.61 6.25
CA HIS A 206 -5.91 13.09 7.30
C HIS A 206 -6.45 11.80 7.95
N ARG A 207 -7.72 11.81 8.39
CA ARG A 207 -8.39 10.62 8.93
C ARG A 207 -8.52 9.49 7.91
N SER A 208 -8.72 9.81 6.64
CA SER A 208 -8.83 8.77 5.60
C SER A 208 -7.50 8.03 5.43
N ASP A 209 -6.38 8.74 5.48
CA ASP A 209 -5.04 8.13 5.47
C ASP A 209 -4.85 7.22 6.69
N HIS A 210 -5.26 7.67 7.88
CA HIS A 210 -5.20 6.89 9.11
C HIS A 210 -6.02 5.59 9.05
N ILE A 211 -7.27 5.70 8.59
CA ILE A 211 -8.16 4.54 8.44
C ILE A 211 -7.53 3.53 7.50
N ARG A 212 -7.01 4.01 6.35
CA ARG A 212 -6.35 3.15 5.37
C ARG A 212 -5.17 2.40 5.99
N LEU A 213 -4.24 3.07 6.68
CA LEU A 213 -3.12 2.37 7.32
C LEU A 213 -3.60 1.32 8.33
N MET A 214 -4.63 1.63 9.10
CA MET A 214 -5.15 0.69 10.10
C MET A 214 -5.75 -0.56 9.46
N GLU A 215 -6.43 -0.43 8.33
CA GLU A 215 -6.93 -1.55 7.53
C GLU A 215 -5.77 -2.36 6.93
N GLU A 216 -4.76 -1.70 6.38
CA GLU A 216 -3.57 -2.33 5.80
C GLU A 216 -2.77 -3.11 6.85
N LEU A 217 -2.68 -2.58 8.08
CA LEU A 217 -2.07 -3.26 9.21
C LEU A 217 -2.84 -4.51 9.64
N GLU A 218 -4.18 -4.50 9.56
CA GLU A 218 -5.01 -5.68 9.83
C GLU A 218 -4.69 -6.80 8.82
N ASP A 219 -4.62 -6.46 7.53
CA ASP A 219 -4.29 -7.40 6.46
C ASP A 219 -2.87 -7.96 6.58
N LEU A 220 -1.89 -7.11 6.93
CA LEU A 220 -0.50 -7.53 7.17
C LEU A 220 -0.35 -8.48 8.37
N THR A 221 -1.23 -8.40 9.37
CA THR A 221 -1.21 -9.34 10.52
C THR A 221 -1.87 -10.68 10.22
N THR A 222 -2.76 -10.75 9.23
CA THR A 222 -3.47 -11.98 8.84
C THR A 222 -2.81 -12.72 7.68
N GLY A 223 -2.05 -12.02 6.84
CA GLY A 223 -1.28 -12.57 5.74
C GLY A 223 0.05 -13.19 6.19
N ILE A 224 0.44 -14.31 5.57
CA ILE A 224 1.73 -15.01 5.79
C ILE A 224 2.88 -14.20 5.14
N ASN A 225 2.98 -12.90 5.41
CA ASN A 225 4.06 -12.06 4.90
C ASN A 225 5.18 -11.92 5.93
N SER A 226 6.41 -11.81 5.43
CA SER A 226 7.59 -11.75 6.29
C SER A 226 7.60 -10.45 7.09
N ALA A 227 7.79 -10.58 8.40
CA ALA A 227 7.98 -9.52 9.38
C ALA A 227 8.72 -8.28 8.84
N THR A 228 9.83 -8.54 8.14
CA THR A 228 10.74 -7.53 7.61
C THR A 228 10.08 -6.59 6.60
N LEU A 229 9.11 -7.10 5.83
CA LEU A 229 8.46 -6.31 4.78
C LEU A 229 7.37 -5.39 5.31
N ALA A 230 6.55 -5.89 6.24
CA ALA A 230 5.59 -5.04 6.94
C ALA A 230 6.29 -3.85 7.62
N VAL A 231 7.47 -4.11 8.19
CA VAL A 231 8.29 -3.08 8.84
C VAL A 231 8.84 -2.03 7.87
N ASN A 232 9.28 -2.43 6.68
CA ASN A 232 9.75 -1.48 5.66
C ASN A 232 8.63 -0.59 5.14
N TYR A 233 7.49 -1.20 4.84
CA TYR A 233 6.30 -0.46 4.45
C TYR A 233 5.91 0.55 5.53
N LEU A 234 5.84 0.14 6.79
CA LEU A 234 5.53 1.02 7.93
C LEU A 234 6.52 2.18 8.08
N ARG A 235 7.83 1.91 7.90
CA ARG A 235 8.85 2.96 7.91
C ARG A 235 8.57 4.01 6.84
N PHE A 236 8.33 3.59 5.61
CA PHE A 236 8.05 4.53 4.52
C PHE A 236 6.75 5.28 4.74
N TRP A 237 5.69 4.58 5.14
CA TRP A 237 4.39 5.20 5.37
C TRP A 237 4.46 6.28 6.45
N ILE A 238 5.05 5.99 7.63
CA ILE A 238 5.15 6.98 8.71
C ILE A 238 5.98 8.19 8.26
N LEU A 239 7.11 7.97 7.58
CA LEU A 239 7.95 9.07 7.12
C LEU A 239 7.28 9.91 6.03
N ASP A 240 6.55 9.28 5.11
CA ASP A 240 5.79 9.97 4.06
C ASP A 240 4.64 10.76 4.68
N HIS A 241 3.82 10.15 5.55
CA HIS A 241 2.70 10.78 6.21
C HIS A 241 3.11 12.01 7.03
N ILE A 242 4.20 11.90 7.80
CA ILE A 242 4.72 13.05 8.55
C ILE A 242 5.05 14.21 7.58
N ARG A 243 5.69 13.91 6.45
CA ARG A 243 6.18 14.93 5.51
C ARG A 243 5.07 15.55 4.67
N THR A 244 4.11 14.75 4.21
CA THR A 244 3.14 15.13 3.19
C THR A 244 1.76 15.46 3.78
N THR A 245 1.49 15.04 5.01
CA THR A 245 0.21 15.28 5.70
C THR A 245 0.41 16.03 7.02
N ASP A 246 1.19 15.50 7.97
CA ASP A 246 1.31 16.11 9.31
C ASP A 246 1.97 17.49 9.28
N LEU A 247 3.08 17.64 8.55
CA LEU A 247 3.76 18.93 8.42
C LEU A 247 2.85 20.00 7.79
N PRO A 248 2.12 19.74 6.68
CA PRO A 248 1.12 20.67 6.19
C PRO A 248 -0.03 21.00 7.17
N ASP A 249 -0.48 20.02 7.96
CA ASP A 249 -1.62 20.16 8.87
C ASP A 249 -1.27 20.86 10.20
N PHE A 250 -0.08 20.57 10.75
CA PHE A 250 0.38 21.04 12.06
C PHE A 250 1.51 22.07 11.99
N GLY A 251 2.29 22.06 10.91
CA GLY A 251 3.48 22.89 10.76
C GLY A 251 3.17 24.37 10.93
N LYS A 252 4.07 25.07 11.62
CA LYS A 252 3.93 26.51 11.93
C LYS A 252 3.59 27.31 10.68
N ARG A 253 2.38 27.87 10.65
CA ARG A 253 2.06 29.05 9.84
C ARG A 253 2.60 30.31 10.49
#